data_AF-A0A0D2WL58-F1
#
_entry.id   AF-A0A0D2WL58-F1
#
_cell.length_a   1.000
_cell.length_b   1.000
_cell.length_c   1.000
_cell.angle_alpha   90.00
_cell.angle_beta   90.00
_cell.angle_gamma   90.00
#
_symmetry.space_group_name_H-M   'P 1'
#
loop_
_entity.id
_entity.type
_entity.pdbx_description
1 polymer ?
#
loop_
_entity_poly.entity_id
_entity_poly.type
_entity_poly.pdbx_seq_one_letter_code
_entity_poly.pdbx_strand_id
1 'polypeptide(L)'
;MHGFCSDVVPTLERTSNIWTRSPFEERFTFQVRLHSSTMRTVQLARDAYAKIILHAARFPSSGVNGILLGTPIDASTAGSSKRDFKVTDAIPLFHSQLNLAPMLEFALHAVYAYAQKHQLSIVGYYQASETIGSGSITGLAQVVGDRIRALFPDAVVFMVDNRSIDHQEGNLALNPFIHTGSAWRQEAESSNELRLSPIDPETPKFVVDHIKRKTFRDIVDFQTHLEDVSLDWLNPKLFS
;
A
#
# COMPACT_ATOMS: atom_id res chain seq x y z
N MET A 1 -5.22 -97.55 39.51
CA MET A 1 -5.14 -98.63 38.50
C MET A 1 -5.92 -98.19 37.26
N HIS A 2 -5.33 -98.34 36.08
CA HIS A 2 -5.89 -98.52 34.70
C HIS A 2 -7.10 -97.72 34.15
N GLY A 3 -7.06 -97.50 32.81
CA GLY A 3 -8.15 -97.05 31.93
C GLY A 3 -8.12 -95.53 31.64
N PHE A 4 -7.62 -94.96 30.53
CA PHE A 4 -7.49 -95.32 29.11
C PHE A 4 -8.77 -95.22 28.24
N CYS A 5 -8.70 -94.34 27.21
CA CYS A 5 -9.58 -94.19 26.03
C CYS A 5 -11.07 -93.81 26.24
N SER A 6 -11.78 -93.15 25.31
CA SER A 6 -11.43 -92.23 24.19
C SER A 6 -12.75 -91.86 23.48
N ASP A 7 -13.04 -90.59 23.15
CA ASP A 7 -14.12 -90.23 22.19
C ASP A 7 -14.03 -88.79 21.62
N VAL A 8 -14.67 -88.55 20.46
CA VAL A 8 -14.36 -87.50 19.44
C VAL A 8 -15.62 -87.25 18.52
N VAL A 9 -15.95 -86.09 17.92
CA VAL A 9 -15.27 -84.77 17.79
C VAL A 9 -15.96 -83.56 18.51
N PRO A 10 -17.02 -82.84 18.02
CA PRO A 10 -17.02 -81.38 18.22
C PRO A 10 -18.32 -80.73 18.76
N THR A 11 -18.21 -79.57 19.43
CA THR A 11 -18.75 -78.27 18.95
C THR A 11 -18.55 -77.13 19.96
N LEU A 12 -18.66 -75.90 19.41
CA LEU A 12 -18.90 -74.58 20.02
C LEU A 12 -17.71 -73.62 20.12
N GLU A 13 -17.96 -72.45 19.53
CA GLU A 13 -17.07 -71.32 19.35
C GLU A 13 -16.87 -70.54 20.66
N ARG A 14 -15.69 -69.97 20.85
CA ARG A 14 -15.58 -68.59 21.35
C ARG A 14 -14.23 -67.97 21.04
N THR A 15 -14.26 -66.93 20.20
CA THR A 15 -13.11 -66.06 19.96
C THR A 15 -12.80 -65.20 21.18
N SER A 16 -11.51 -64.89 21.35
CA SER A 16 -10.96 -64.29 22.56
C SER A 16 -11.19 -62.77 22.67
N ASN A 17 -11.76 -62.36 23.79
CA ASN A 17 -11.43 -61.15 24.57
C ASN A 17 -11.07 -59.86 23.81
N ILE A 18 -12.09 -59.04 23.56
CA ILE A 18 -11.92 -57.59 23.32
C ILE A 18 -11.88 -56.90 24.68
N TRP A 19 -10.69 -56.46 25.13
CA TRP A 19 -10.58 -55.51 26.24
C TRP A 19 -10.59 -54.08 25.69
N THR A 20 -11.55 -53.30 26.18
CA THR A 20 -11.82 -51.91 25.80
C THR A 20 -10.63 -50.99 26.10
N ARG A 21 -10.22 -50.18 25.13
CA ARG A 21 -9.45 -48.95 25.35
C ARG A 21 -10.37 -47.75 25.11
N SER A 22 -10.31 -46.76 25.99
CA SER A 22 -11.11 -45.55 25.91
C SER A 22 -10.64 -44.61 24.79
N PRO A 23 -11.55 -43.85 24.15
CA PRO A 23 -11.17 -42.76 23.25
C PRO A 23 -10.85 -41.50 24.08
N PHE A 24 -9.61 -41.39 24.55
CA PHE A 24 -9.12 -40.16 25.22
C PHE A 24 -7.69 -39.79 24.76
N GLU A 25 -7.52 -39.63 23.45
CA GLU A 25 -6.43 -38.83 22.85
C GLU A 25 -6.92 -38.22 21.52
N GLU A 26 -7.82 -37.24 21.59
CA GLU A 26 -7.96 -36.32 20.45
C GLU A 26 -6.69 -35.47 20.37
N ARG A 27 -5.84 -35.79 19.40
CA ARG A 27 -4.63 -35.02 19.10
C ARG A 27 -5.03 -33.64 18.58
N PHE A 28 -4.98 -32.64 19.45
CA PHE A 28 -4.89 -31.23 19.05
C PHE A 28 -3.59 -31.02 18.27
N THR A 29 -3.62 -31.27 16.97
CA THR A 29 -2.59 -30.80 16.05
C THR A 29 -2.70 -29.28 15.97
N PHE A 30 -1.84 -28.61 16.74
CA PHE A 30 -1.64 -27.18 16.65
C PHE A 30 -1.00 -26.87 15.29
N GLN A 31 -1.82 -26.81 14.24
CA GLN A 31 -1.40 -26.36 12.93
C GLN A 31 -1.00 -24.90 13.07
N VAL A 32 0.31 -24.67 13.17
CA VAL A 32 0.90 -23.36 12.85
C VAL A 32 0.53 -23.10 11.39
N ARG A 33 -0.52 -22.30 11.18
CA ARG A 33 -0.73 -21.63 9.90
C ARG A 33 0.49 -20.75 9.70
N LEU A 34 1.44 -21.26 8.93
CA LEU A 34 2.36 -20.43 8.17
C LEU A 34 1.50 -19.52 7.31
N HIS A 35 1.19 -18.34 7.84
CA HIS A 35 0.66 -17.27 7.04
C HIS A 35 1.79 -16.91 6.10
N SER A 36 1.74 -17.46 4.88
CA SER A 36 2.44 -16.87 3.76
C SER A 36 1.94 -15.43 3.69
N SER A 37 2.77 -14.49 4.17
CA SER A 37 2.49 -13.06 4.02
C SER A 37 2.58 -12.80 2.52
N THR A 38 1.45 -12.86 1.84
CA THR A 38 1.36 -12.43 0.45
C THR A 38 1.82 -10.99 0.40
N MET A 39 2.98 -10.77 -0.22
CA MET A 39 3.56 -9.46 -0.47
C MET A 39 2.53 -8.60 -1.21
N ARG A 40 2.25 -7.40 -0.69
CA ARG A 40 1.30 -6.48 -1.33
C ARG A 40 1.96 -5.85 -2.55
N THR A 41 1.36 -5.94 -3.73
CA THR A 41 1.81 -5.20 -4.91
C THR A 41 1.15 -3.82 -4.95
N VAL A 42 1.98 -2.77 -5.04
CA VAL A 42 1.54 -1.40 -5.34
C VAL A 42 2.11 -1.00 -6.69
N GLN A 43 1.23 -0.88 -7.68
CA GLN A 43 1.60 -0.50 -9.04
C GLN A 43 1.39 1.00 -9.24
N LEU A 44 2.43 1.73 -9.68
CA LEU A 44 2.38 3.18 -9.82
C LEU A 44 2.26 3.59 -11.30
N ALA A 45 1.21 4.34 -11.63
CA ALA A 45 1.05 4.91 -12.97
C ALA A 45 2.11 5.99 -13.23
N ARG A 46 2.58 6.05 -14.49
CA ARG A 46 3.60 7.01 -14.96
C ARG A 46 3.25 8.45 -14.59
N ASP A 47 2.02 8.86 -14.90
CA ASP A 47 1.56 10.24 -14.73
C ASP A 47 1.36 10.58 -13.24
N ALA A 48 0.92 9.62 -12.42
CA ALA A 48 0.84 9.77 -10.97
C ALA A 48 2.24 10.01 -10.37
N TYR A 49 3.23 9.22 -10.77
CA TYR A 49 4.61 9.41 -10.33
C TYR A 49 5.19 10.74 -10.79
N ALA A 50 4.96 11.09 -12.06
CA ALA A 50 5.40 12.35 -12.63
C ALA A 50 4.81 13.56 -11.88
N LYS A 51 3.52 13.54 -11.52
CA LYS A 51 2.91 14.60 -10.70
C LYS A 51 3.57 14.74 -9.33
N ILE A 52 3.86 13.62 -8.63
CA ILE A 52 4.54 13.65 -7.32
C ILE A 52 5.92 14.32 -7.43
N ILE A 53 6.75 13.87 -8.38
CA ILE A 53 8.12 14.36 -8.51
C ILE A 53 8.18 15.78 -9.05
N LEU A 54 7.33 16.14 -10.02
CA LEU A 54 7.26 17.50 -10.54
C LEU A 54 6.70 18.49 -9.51
N HIS A 55 5.81 18.06 -8.61
CA HIS A 55 5.35 18.92 -7.51
C HIS A 55 6.50 19.27 -6.56
N ALA A 56 7.29 18.28 -6.14
CA ALA A 56 8.48 18.52 -5.32
C ALA A 56 9.54 19.37 -6.06
N ALA A 57 9.73 19.15 -7.36
CA ALA A 57 10.66 19.93 -8.18
C ALA A 57 10.20 21.39 -8.42
N ARG A 58 8.90 21.68 -8.35
CA ARG A 58 8.34 23.04 -8.45
C ARG A 58 8.72 23.89 -7.23
N PHE A 59 8.79 23.27 -6.05
CA PHE A 59 8.99 23.95 -4.77
C PHE A 59 10.18 23.35 -3.99
N PRO A 60 11.41 23.43 -4.52
CA PRO A 60 12.57 22.70 -4.00
C PRO A 60 13.08 23.15 -2.62
N SER A 61 12.52 24.24 -2.07
CA SER A 61 12.87 24.80 -0.75
C SER A 61 11.70 24.79 0.23
N SER A 62 10.64 24.01 -0.07
CA SER A 62 9.44 23.90 0.75
C SER A 62 9.02 22.44 0.88
N GLY A 63 8.38 22.09 2.00
CA GLY A 63 7.68 20.82 2.10
C GLY A 63 6.45 20.84 1.21
N VAL A 64 6.25 19.80 0.40
CA VAL A 64 5.06 19.63 -0.44
C VAL A 64 4.30 18.37 -0.07
N ASN A 65 2.99 18.30 -0.31
CA ASN A 65 2.22 17.08 -0.13
C ASN A 65 1.10 16.87 -1.16
N GLY A 66 0.49 15.70 -1.10
CA GLY A 66 -0.68 15.39 -1.90
C GLY A 66 -1.30 14.02 -1.65
N ILE A 67 -2.36 13.73 -2.40
CA ILE A 67 -3.20 12.54 -2.22
C ILE A 67 -3.04 11.59 -3.41
N LEU A 68 -3.02 10.29 -3.12
CA LEU A 68 -2.91 9.23 -4.11
C LEU A 68 -4.29 8.65 -4.41
N LEU A 69 -4.67 8.66 -5.68
CA LEU A 69 -5.92 8.06 -6.17
C LEU A 69 -5.61 6.74 -6.87
N GLY A 70 -6.50 5.76 -6.73
CA GLY A 70 -6.22 4.42 -7.21
C GLY A 70 -7.41 3.48 -7.24
N THR A 71 -7.15 2.28 -7.76
CA THR A 71 -8.11 1.18 -7.86
C THR A 71 -7.46 -0.13 -7.40
N PRO A 72 -8.22 -1.08 -6.83
CA PRO A 72 -7.74 -2.46 -6.63
C PRO A 72 -7.23 -3.07 -7.95
N ILE A 73 -6.21 -3.92 -7.89
CA ILE A 73 -5.78 -4.69 -9.08
C ILE A 73 -6.81 -5.78 -9.39
N ASP A 74 -7.22 -6.54 -8.36
CA ASP A 74 -8.18 -7.63 -8.48
C ASP A 74 -9.26 -7.54 -7.39
N ALA A 75 -10.53 -7.50 -7.80
CA ALA A 75 -11.68 -7.53 -6.88
C ALA A 75 -11.84 -8.87 -6.15
N SER A 76 -11.23 -9.94 -6.65
CA SER A 76 -11.24 -11.30 -6.07
C SER A 76 -10.37 -11.42 -4.80
N THR A 77 -9.54 -10.43 -4.49
CA THR A 77 -8.73 -10.37 -3.25
C THR A 77 -9.55 -10.09 -1.98
N ALA A 78 -10.89 -10.16 -2.04
CA ALA A 78 -11.82 -9.91 -0.93
C ALA A 78 -11.67 -10.85 0.29
N GLY A 79 -10.73 -11.80 0.26
CA GLY A 79 -10.38 -12.69 1.38
C GLY A 79 -8.89 -12.70 1.77
N SER A 80 -8.02 -11.91 1.13
CA SER A 80 -6.62 -11.75 1.59
C SER A 80 -6.51 -10.68 2.68
N SER A 81 -5.51 -10.81 3.56
CA SER A 81 -5.21 -9.81 4.60
C SER A 81 -4.54 -8.54 4.06
N LYS A 82 -4.10 -8.57 2.80
CA LYS A 82 -3.45 -7.47 2.07
C LYS A 82 -4.04 -7.42 0.66
N ARG A 83 -4.50 -6.25 0.23
CA ARG A 83 -5.05 -5.98 -1.11
C ARG A 83 -4.02 -5.30 -2.01
N ASP A 84 -3.85 -5.83 -3.20
CA ASP A 84 -3.04 -5.24 -4.26
C ASP A 84 -3.80 -4.11 -4.98
N PHE A 85 -3.12 -3.00 -5.26
CA PHE A 85 -3.75 -1.82 -5.87
C PHE A 85 -2.82 -1.05 -6.81
N LYS A 86 -3.45 -0.33 -7.75
CA LYS A 86 -2.81 0.64 -8.64
C LYS A 86 -3.02 2.04 -8.09
N VAL A 87 -1.95 2.81 -7.96
CA VAL A 87 -2.01 4.27 -7.84
C VAL A 87 -2.12 4.81 -9.28
N THR A 88 -3.32 5.24 -9.66
CA THR A 88 -3.66 5.67 -11.01
C THR A 88 -3.42 7.15 -11.25
N ASP A 89 -3.55 7.98 -10.20
CA ASP A 89 -3.25 9.41 -10.26
C ASP A 89 -2.73 9.92 -8.90
N ALA A 90 -2.08 11.09 -8.91
CA ALA A 90 -1.68 11.82 -7.72
C ALA A 90 -2.16 13.26 -7.80
N ILE A 91 -2.74 13.77 -6.72
CA ILE A 91 -3.24 15.13 -6.60
C ILE A 91 -2.28 15.95 -5.73
N PRO A 92 -1.53 16.91 -6.32
CA PRO A 92 -0.80 17.92 -5.57
C PRO A 92 -1.74 18.80 -4.72
N LEU A 93 -1.48 18.90 -3.42
CA LEU A 93 -2.31 19.68 -2.50
C LEU A 93 -1.68 21.00 -2.10
N PHE A 94 -0.58 20.97 -1.33
CA PHE A 94 0.02 22.17 -0.78
C PHE A 94 1.54 22.16 -0.91
N HIS A 95 2.10 23.37 -0.99
CA HIS A 95 3.54 23.64 -1.07
C HIS A 95 4.02 24.62 0.01
N SER A 96 3.16 24.98 0.94
CA SER A 96 3.47 25.76 2.13
C SER A 96 2.52 25.39 3.27
N GLN A 97 2.94 25.63 4.53
CA GLN A 97 2.07 25.55 5.72
C GLN A 97 1.16 24.30 5.79
N LEU A 98 1.70 23.11 5.49
CA LEU A 98 0.96 21.84 5.29
C LEU A 98 -0.01 21.43 6.42
N ASN A 99 0.11 22.04 7.60
CA ASN A 99 -0.67 21.76 8.81
C ASN A 99 -1.93 22.65 8.98
N LEU A 100 -2.27 23.52 8.02
CA LEU A 100 -3.47 24.36 8.10
C LEU A 100 -4.75 23.52 7.91
N ALA A 101 -5.28 23.01 9.03
CA ALA A 101 -6.40 22.07 9.07
C ALA A 101 -7.62 22.47 8.20
N PRO A 102 -8.11 23.73 8.18
CA PRO A 102 -9.28 24.09 7.36
C PRO A 102 -9.04 23.94 5.85
N MET A 103 -7.83 24.30 5.38
CA MET A 103 -7.44 24.13 3.97
C MET A 103 -7.34 22.65 3.62
N LEU A 104 -6.69 21.86 4.48
CA LEU A 104 -6.54 20.42 4.30
C LEU A 104 -7.90 19.71 4.26
N GLU A 105 -8.84 20.06 5.14
CA GLU A 105 -10.17 19.45 5.17
C GLU A 105 -11.00 19.81 3.93
N PHE A 106 -10.94 21.06 3.46
CA PHE A 106 -11.60 21.45 2.21
C PHE A 106 -11.02 20.74 0.98
N ALA A 107 -9.69 20.67 0.89
CA ALA A 107 -9.02 19.97 -0.22
C ALA A 107 -9.29 18.46 -0.21
N LEU A 108 -9.25 17.81 0.95
CA LEU A 108 -9.63 16.40 1.09
C LEU A 108 -11.09 16.16 0.69
N HIS A 109 -12.02 17.07 1.01
CA HIS A 109 -13.41 16.97 0.59
C HIS A 109 -13.56 17.08 -0.94
N ALA A 110 -12.88 18.03 -1.58
CA ALA A 110 -12.88 18.19 -3.03
C ALA A 110 -12.30 16.96 -3.76
N VAL A 111 -11.16 16.44 -3.28
CA VAL A 111 -10.53 15.22 -3.80
C VAL A 111 -11.41 13.99 -3.58
N TYR A 112 -12.08 13.87 -2.43
CA TYR A 112 -13.02 12.77 -2.18
C TYR A 112 -14.22 12.81 -3.13
N ALA A 113 -14.83 13.98 -3.34
CA ALA A 113 -15.93 14.16 -4.27
C ALA A 113 -15.53 13.81 -5.72
N TYR A 114 -14.34 14.22 -6.15
CA TYR A 114 -13.75 13.81 -7.43
C TYR A 114 -13.56 12.29 -7.51
N ALA A 115 -12.95 11.68 -6.50
CA ALA A 115 -12.70 10.24 -6.47
C ALA A 115 -13.99 9.42 -6.59
N GLN A 116 -15.03 9.77 -5.82
CA GLN A 116 -16.35 9.12 -5.91
C GLN A 116 -16.98 9.24 -7.31
N LYS A 117 -16.95 10.44 -7.91
CA LYS A 117 -17.49 10.69 -9.25
C LYS A 117 -16.79 9.86 -10.33
N HIS A 118 -15.50 9.56 -10.15
CA HIS A 118 -14.67 8.83 -11.12
C HIS A 118 -14.40 7.36 -10.71
N GLN A 119 -15.12 6.82 -9.73
CA GLN A 119 -14.98 5.43 -9.22
C GLN A 119 -13.55 5.09 -8.74
N LEU A 120 -12.84 6.08 -8.23
CA LEU A 120 -11.50 5.95 -7.64
C LEU A 120 -11.59 5.89 -6.11
N SER A 121 -10.64 5.20 -5.50
CA SER A 121 -10.39 5.24 -4.05
C SER A 121 -9.26 6.21 -3.73
N ILE A 122 -9.30 6.85 -2.56
CA ILE A 122 -8.11 7.45 -1.96
C ILE A 122 -7.29 6.30 -1.37
N VAL A 123 -6.13 6.02 -1.95
CA VAL A 123 -5.29 4.84 -1.62
C VAL A 123 -4.01 5.21 -0.86
N GLY A 124 -3.77 6.49 -0.62
CA GLY A 124 -2.61 6.93 0.14
C GLY A 124 -2.34 8.43 0.07
N TYR A 125 -1.19 8.81 0.61
CA TYR A 125 -0.70 10.18 0.73
C TYR A 125 0.77 10.23 0.35
N TYR A 126 1.25 11.37 -0.14
CA TYR A 126 2.67 11.60 -0.32
C TYR A 126 3.10 12.92 0.31
N GLN A 127 4.37 12.98 0.72
CA GLN A 127 4.99 14.20 1.22
C GLN A 127 6.48 14.24 0.84
N ALA A 128 6.92 15.40 0.36
CA ALA A 128 8.34 15.75 0.31
C ALA A 128 8.64 16.70 1.48
N SER A 129 9.83 16.56 2.07
CA SER A 129 10.29 17.47 3.12
C SER A 129 10.95 18.71 2.52
N GLU A 130 10.98 19.82 3.27
CA GLU A 130 11.85 20.97 2.97
C GLU A 130 13.34 20.62 3.19
N THR A 131 13.64 19.65 4.07
CA THR A 131 15.00 19.25 4.39
C THR A 131 15.43 18.04 3.56
N ILE A 132 16.42 18.25 2.69
CA ILE A 132 17.04 17.20 1.86
C ILE A 132 17.54 16.05 2.75
N GLY A 133 17.16 14.82 2.42
CA GLY A 133 17.57 13.60 3.14
C GLY A 133 16.72 13.25 4.37
N SER A 134 15.73 14.07 4.76
CA SER A 134 14.77 13.68 5.81
C SER A 134 13.66 12.78 5.25
N GLY A 135 13.96 11.48 5.10
CA GLY A 135 13.00 10.47 4.63
C GLY A 135 12.01 9.97 5.69
N SER A 136 12.13 10.42 6.95
CA SER A 136 11.29 9.99 8.07
C SER A 136 9.84 10.48 7.93
N ILE A 137 8.88 9.60 8.23
CA ILE A 137 7.45 9.97 8.24
C ILE A 137 7.16 11.06 9.28
N THR A 138 6.38 12.07 8.88
CA THR A 138 6.00 13.20 9.74
C THR A 138 4.73 12.91 10.54
N GLY A 139 4.48 13.67 11.62
CA GLY A 139 3.22 13.57 12.38
C GLY A 139 1.98 13.87 11.53
N LEU A 140 2.08 14.81 10.58
CA LEU A 140 1.01 15.07 9.61
C LEU A 140 0.76 13.85 8.71
N ALA A 141 1.82 13.26 8.17
CA ALA A 141 1.74 12.09 7.30
C ALA A 141 1.13 10.87 8.01
N GLN A 142 1.44 10.67 9.30
CA GLN A 142 0.78 9.66 10.14
C GLN A 142 -0.72 9.94 10.29
N VAL A 143 -1.10 11.16 10.71
CA VAL A 143 -2.50 11.54 10.93
C VAL A 143 -3.34 11.45 9.65
N VAL A 144 -2.82 11.92 8.52
CA VAL A 144 -3.51 11.83 7.21
C VAL A 144 -3.56 10.37 6.75
N GLY A 145 -2.47 9.63 6.89
CA GLY A 145 -2.42 8.20 6.58
C GLY A 145 -3.46 7.40 7.35
N ASP A 146 -3.61 7.64 8.66
CA ASP A 146 -4.59 6.93 9.49
C ASP A 146 -6.04 7.31 9.16
N ARG A 147 -6.32 8.57 8.80
CA ARG A 147 -7.61 9.00 8.24
C ARG A 147 -7.92 8.26 6.92
N ILE A 148 -6.92 8.11 6.03
CA ILE A 148 -7.10 7.36 4.78
C ILE A 148 -7.30 5.87 5.06
N ARG A 149 -6.57 5.28 6.01
CA ARG A 149 -6.71 3.85 6.39
C ARG A 149 -8.09 3.48 6.92
N ALA A 150 -8.83 4.42 7.50
CA ALA A 150 -10.23 4.23 7.88
C ALA A 150 -11.15 3.98 6.67
N LEU A 151 -10.76 4.43 5.47
CA LEU A 151 -11.49 4.24 4.20
C LEU A 151 -10.86 3.14 3.32
N PHE A 152 -9.53 3.03 3.35
CA PHE A 152 -8.74 2.09 2.55
C PHE A 152 -7.64 1.46 3.43
N PRO A 153 -7.90 0.33 4.11
CA PRO A 153 -7.01 -0.24 5.13
C PRO A 153 -5.58 -0.52 4.67
N ASP A 154 -5.41 -0.79 3.38
CA ASP A 154 -4.15 -1.10 2.70
C ASP A 154 -3.31 0.13 2.30
N ALA A 155 -3.71 1.34 2.74
CA ALA A 155 -3.10 2.59 2.27
C ALA A 155 -1.59 2.70 2.54
N VAL A 156 -0.93 3.45 1.66
CA VAL A 156 0.51 3.73 1.69
C VAL A 156 0.78 5.22 1.90
N VAL A 157 1.86 5.54 2.61
CA VAL A 157 2.44 6.88 2.67
C VAL A 157 3.75 6.87 1.89
N PHE A 158 3.94 7.75 0.92
CA PHE A 158 5.24 7.93 0.24
C PHE A 158 5.97 9.17 0.76
N MET A 159 7.15 8.97 1.34
CA MET A 159 8.08 10.07 1.63
C MET A 159 9.05 10.22 0.45
N VAL A 160 9.00 11.35 -0.25
CA VAL A 160 9.83 11.61 -1.43
C VAL A 160 11.29 11.79 -1.02
N ASP A 161 12.23 11.13 -1.71
CA ASP A 161 13.66 11.39 -1.53
C ASP A 161 14.13 12.50 -2.48
N ASN A 162 14.21 13.72 -1.95
CA ASN A 162 14.64 14.89 -2.72
C ASN A 162 16.04 14.76 -3.33
N ARG A 163 16.89 13.83 -2.85
CA ARG A 163 18.25 13.59 -3.38
C ARG A 163 18.26 12.82 -4.70
N SER A 164 17.12 12.23 -5.07
CA SER A 164 16.97 11.36 -6.24
C SER A 164 15.90 11.89 -7.21
N ILE A 165 15.52 13.16 -7.09
CA ILE A 165 14.55 13.79 -8.00
C ILE A 165 15.14 13.94 -9.40
N ASP A 166 16.38 14.44 -9.51
CA ASP A 166 17.10 14.71 -10.75
C ASP A 166 17.87 13.48 -11.30
N HIS A 167 18.24 12.55 -10.41
CA HIS A 167 18.99 11.33 -10.74
C HIS A 167 18.22 10.05 -10.37
N GLN A 168 17.51 9.49 -11.35
CA GLN A 168 16.73 8.25 -11.19
C GLN A 168 17.30 7.11 -12.04
N GLU A 169 18.34 6.46 -11.50
CA GLU A 169 19.00 5.31 -12.12
C GLU A 169 18.18 4.02 -11.90
N GLY A 170 16.97 3.97 -12.46
CA GLY A 170 16.07 2.81 -12.43
C GLY A 170 15.19 2.68 -11.17
N ASN A 171 15.57 3.32 -10.05
CA ASN A 171 14.79 3.33 -8.81
C ASN A 171 13.84 4.54 -8.72
N LEU A 172 12.70 4.35 -8.04
CA LEU A 172 11.76 5.43 -7.74
C LEU A 172 12.25 6.23 -6.53
N ALA A 173 12.17 7.56 -6.60
CA ALA A 173 12.54 8.48 -5.51
C ALA A 173 11.46 8.55 -4.40
N LEU A 174 10.90 7.40 -4.00
CA LEU A 174 9.83 7.27 -3.02
C LEU A 174 10.21 6.24 -1.96
N ASN A 175 10.12 6.62 -0.70
CA ASN A 175 10.21 5.71 0.43
C ASN A 175 8.78 5.32 0.86
N PRO A 176 8.33 4.09 0.59
CA PRO A 176 7.04 3.60 1.08
C PRO A 176 7.04 3.43 2.60
N PHE A 177 5.96 3.87 3.23
CA PHE A 177 5.61 3.57 4.61
C PHE A 177 4.26 2.84 4.64
N ILE A 178 4.18 1.76 5.42
CA ILE A 178 2.94 1.04 5.71
C ILE A 178 2.70 0.96 7.22
N HIS A 179 1.46 0.72 7.63
CA HIS A 179 1.09 0.67 9.04
C HIS A 179 1.00 -0.78 9.56
N THR A 180 1.84 -1.16 10.52
CA THR A 180 1.94 -2.53 11.06
C THR A 180 0.97 -2.81 12.22
N GLY A 181 -0.20 -2.16 12.21
CA GLY A 181 -1.19 -2.23 13.29
C GLY A 181 -0.92 -1.37 14.53
N SER A 182 0.34 -1.01 14.80
CA SER A 182 0.73 -0.16 15.94
C SER A 182 1.50 1.11 15.57
N ALA A 183 2.15 1.14 14.40
CA ALA A 183 2.90 2.30 13.92
C ALA A 183 3.08 2.24 12.40
N TRP A 184 3.35 3.40 11.80
CA TRP A 184 3.90 3.50 10.44
C TRP A 184 5.38 3.13 10.43
N ARG A 185 5.79 2.26 9.50
CA ARG A 185 7.18 1.83 9.30
C ARG A 185 7.57 1.99 7.84
N GLN A 186 8.83 2.36 7.62
CA GLN A 186 9.41 2.41 6.28
C GLN A 186 9.62 0.98 5.79
N GLU A 187 9.19 0.72 4.56
CA GLU A 187 9.43 -0.55 3.88
C GLU A 187 10.82 -0.54 3.24
N ALA A 188 11.64 -1.51 3.62
CA ALA A 188 12.94 -1.74 2.99
C ALA A 188 12.77 -2.48 1.65
N GLU A 189 13.69 -2.28 0.72
CA GLU A 189 13.69 -2.98 -0.59
C GLU A 189 13.75 -4.51 -0.45
N SER A 190 14.29 -5.02 0.66
CA SER A 190 14.34 -6.44 1.01
C SER A 190 13.12 -6.96 1.78
N SER A 191 12.11 -6.11 2.01
CA SER A 191 10.87 -6.48 2.69
C SER A 191 10.01 -7.40 1.82
N ASN A 192 9.34 -8.36 2.47
CA ASN A 192 8.30 -9.17 1.85
C ASN A 192 6.88 -8.63 2.09
N GLU A 193 6.73 -7.42 2.64
CA GLU A 193 5.41 -6.85 2.93
C GLU A 193 4.81 -6.02 1.79
N LEU A 194 5.63 -5.24 1.07
CA LEU A 194 5.20 -4.38 -0.04
C LEU A 194 6.21 -4.39 -1.19
N ARG A 195 5.72 -4.56 -2.42
CA ARG A 195 6.47 -4.34 -3.67
C ARG A 195 5.92 -3.12 -4.39
N LEU A 196 6.71 -2.05 -4.44
CA LEU A 196 6.43 -0.88 -5.26
C LEU A 196 7.07 -1.06 -6.64
N SER A 197 6.31 -0.82 -7.71
CA SER A 197 6.87 -0.81 -9.08
C SER A 197 6.08 0.11 -9.99
N PRO A 198 6.71 0.83 -10.94
CA PRO A 198 5.97 1.53 -11.98
C PRO A 198 5.25 0.52 -12.89
N ILE A 199 4.11 0.91 -13.45
CA ILE A 199 3.39 0.11 -14.47
C ILE A 199 4.16 0.10 -15.79
N ASP A 200 4.71 1.24 -16.16
CA ASP A 200 5.54 1.44 -17.36
C ASP A 200 7.02 1.54 -16.93
N PRO A 201 7.91 0.61 -17.36
CA PRO A 201 9.34 0.66 -17.03
C PRO A 201 10.06 1.95 -17.44
N GLU A 202 9.59 2.66 -18.48
CA GLU A 202 10.19 3.93 -18.91
C GLU A 202 9.79 5.13 -18.00
N THR A 203 8.95 4.89 -16.97
CA THR A 203 8.45 5.93 -16.04
C THR A 203 9.55 6.81 -15.42
N PRO A 204 10.67 6.29 -14.87
CA PRO A 204 11.72 7.14 -14.29
C PRO A 204 12.35 8.07 -15.33
N LYS A 205 12.62 7.55 -16.53
CA LYS A 205 13.20 8.30 -17.65
C LYS A 205 12.23 9.39 -18.15
N PHE A 206 10.96 9.05 -18.29
CA PHE A 206 9.90 10.01 -18.62
C PHE A 206 9.89 11.19 -17.64
N VAL A 207 9.99 10.93 -16.33
CA VAL A 207 10.05 11.98 -15.31
C VAL A 207 11.30 12.84 -15.43
N VAL A 208 12.48 12.22 -15.56
CA VAL A 208 13.75 12.92 -15.76
C VAL A 208 13.71 13.85 -16.99
N ASP A 209 13.08 13.43 -18.08
CA ASP A 209 12.95 14.26 -19.28
C ASP A 209 11.92 15.41 -19.15
N HIS A 210 10.92 15.27 -18.28
CA HIS A 210 10.02 16.38 -17.90
C HIS A 210 10.68 17.38 -16.93
N ILE A 211 11.55 16.91 -16.03
CA ILE A 211 12.37 17.77 -15.17
C ILE A 211 13.33 18.61 -16.03
N LYS A 212 14.06 17.99 -16.96
CA LYS A 212 14.96 18.69 -17.90
C LYS A 212 14.24 19.75 -18.73
N ARG A 213 13.01 19.45 -19.19
CA ARG A 213 12.14 20.38 -19.94
C ARG A 213 11.42 21.41 -19.05
N LYS A 214 11.60 21.34 -17.72
CA LYS A 214 11.02 22.25 -16.71
C LYS A 214 9.50 22.24 -16.63
N THR A 215 8.86 21.13 -16.97
CA THR A 215 7.39 20.94 -16.89
C THR A 215 6.85 21.09 -15.45
N PHE A 216 7.72 21.01 -14.44
CA PHE A 216 7.38 21.36 -13.05
C PHE A 216 6.96 22.83 -12.88
N ARG A 217 7.18 23.70 -13.86
CA ARG A 217 6.66 25.08 -13.81
C ARG A 217 5.16 25.15 -14.06
N ASP A 218 4.61 24.15 -14.72
CA ASP A 218 3.23 24.13 -15.22
C ASP A 218 2.30 23.27 -14.32
N ILE A 219 2.86 22.47 -13.42
CA ILE A 219 2.06 21.66 -12.48
C ILE A 219 1.38 22.53 -11.43
N VAL A 220 0.05 22.50 -11.39
CA VAL A 220 -0.80 23.25 -10.45
C VAL A 220 -1.09 22.38 -9.23
N ASP A 221 -0.90 22.91 -8.02
CA ASP A 221 -1.42 22.28 -6.80
C ASP A 221 -2.70 22.95 -6.31
N PHE A 222 -3.38 22.28 -5.37
CA PHE A 222 -4.63 22.79 -4.83
C PHE A 222 -4.47 24.17 -4.16
N GLN A 223 -3.31 24.46 -3.54
CA GLN A 223 -2.99 25.78 -3.03
C GLN A 223 -2.95 26.84 -4.15
N THR A 224 -2.21 26.58 -5.24
CA THR A 224 -2.14 27.46 -6.41
C THR A 224 -3.53 27.68 -7.03
N HIS A 225 -4.40 26.66 -7.04
CA HIS A 225 -5.80 26.79 -7.48
C HIS A 225 -6.66 27.67 -6.56
N LEU A 226 -6.41 27.68 -5.24
CA LEU A 226 -7.11 28.59 -4.32
C LEU A 226 -6.69 30.05 -4.53
N GLU A 227 -5.48 30.29 -5.02
CA GLU A 227 -4.95 31.62 -5.38
C GLU A 227 -5.48 32.08 -6.75
N ASP A 228 -5.57 31.18 -7.74
CA ASP A 228 -6.22 31.41 -9.04
C ASP A 228 -7.08 30.21 -9.47
N VAL A 229 -8.40 30.36 -9.31
CA VAL A 229 -9.40 29.32 -9.61
C VAL A 229 -9.51 28.95 -11.09
N SER A 230 -8.86 29.68 -12.00
CA SER A 230 -8.78 29.32 -13.42
C SER A 230 -7.77 28.20 -13.70
N LEU A 231 -6.85 27.92 -12.76
CA LEU A 231 -5.83 26.89 -12.87
C LEU A 231 -6.35 25.53 -12.41
N ASP A 232 -6.22 24.50 -13.25
CA ASP A 232 -6.79 23.17 -12.96
C ASP A 232 -5.82 22.27 -12.16
N TRP A 233 -6.12 22.09 -10.86
CA TRP A 233 -5.37 21.22 -9.95
C TRP A 233 -5.40 19.72 -10.32
N LEU A 234 -6.30 19.29 -11.21
CA LEU A 234 -6.28 17.93 -11.76
C LEU A 234 -5.15 17.73 -12.78
N ASN A 235 -4.58 18.82 -13.32
CA ASN A 235 -3.48 18.80 -14.29
C ASN A 235 -3.76 17.94 -15.55
N PRO A 236 -4.95 18.00 -16.19
CA PRO A 236 -5.35 17.04 -17.22
C PRO A 236 -4.55 17.13 -18.53
N LYS A 237 -3.78 18.21 -18.74
CA LYS A 237 -2.99 18.46 -19.96
C LYS A 237 -1.47 18.50 -19.72
N LEU A 238 -1.00 18.18 -18.51
CA LEU A 238 0.41 18.35 -18.12
C LEU A 238 1.40 17.47 -18.93
N PHE A 239 0.90 16.37 -19.49
CA PHE A 239 1.68 15.38 -20.25
C PHE A 239 1.14 15.15 -21.68
N SER A 240 0.34 16.09 -22.20
CA SER A 240 -0.30 16.03 -23.52
C SER A 240 0.58 16.57 -24.65
#